data_AF-A0A9E7F5B0-F1
#
_entry.id   AF-A0A9E7F5B0-F1
#
_cell.length_a   1.000
_cell.length_b   1.000
_cell.length_c   1.000
_cell.angle_alpha   90.00
_cell.angle_beta   90.00
_cell.angle_gamma   90.00
#
_symmetry.space_group_name_H-M   'P 1'
#
loop_
_entity.id
_entity.type
_entity.pdbx_description
1 polymer ?
#
loop_
_entity_poly.entity_id
_entity_poly.type
_entity_poly.pdbx_seq_one_letter_code
_entity_poly.pdbx_strand_id
1 'polypeptide(L)'
;MVMLIQRTIQEKRMSEPRCPPRDVVDVLLNDSNDQLTDGLISDNMIDLMIPAEDSVPVLLTLAAKYLSDCPLALQQLEEENMHLKKSKSLRGETLQWTDYLSLSFTQDVSPTVKTDDIDVQ
;
A
#
# COMPACT_ATOMS: atom_id res chain seq x y z
N MET A 1 -15.49 11.81 -7.46
CA MET A 1 -14.93 10.71 -6.66
C MET A 1 -16.04 9.90 -5.98
N VAL A 2 -16.89 10.54 -5.17
CA VAL A 2 -18.02 9.92 -4.43
C VAL A 2 -18.90 8.99 -5.29
N MET A 3 -19.37 9.45 -6.46
CA MET A 3 -20.26 8.65 -7.33
C MET A 3 -19.64 7.34 -7.83
N LEU A 4 -18.31 7.31 -8.01
CA LEU A 4 -17.61 6.10 -8.43
C LEU A 4 -17.52 5.10 -7.28
N ILE A 5 -17.18 5.60 -6.09
CA ILE A 5 -17.11 4.79 -4.87
C ILE A 5 -18.46 4.16 -4.56
N GLN A 6 -19.54 4.97 -4.58
CA GLN A 6 -20.90 4.48 -4.37
C GLN A 6 -21.29 3.41 -5.39
N ARG A 7 -20.96 3.60 -6.68
CA ARG A 7 -21.21 2.57 -7.71
C ARG A 7 -20.47 1.27 -7.37
N THR A 8 -19.18 1.34 -7.00
CA THR A 8 -18.40 0.15 -6.63
C THR A 8 -18.95 -0.56 -5.41
N ILE A 9 -19.44 0.18 -4.41
CA ILE A 9 -20.10 -0.39 -3.21
C ILE A 9 -21.38 -1.13 -3.62
N GLN A 10 -22.22 -0.53 -4.47
CA GLN A 10 -23.45 -1.18 -4.96
C GLN A 10 -23.15 -2.47 -5.74
N GLU A 11 -22.17 -2.43 -6.64
CA GLU A 11 -21.74 -3.60 -7.41
C GLU A 11 -21.26 -4.73 -6.50
N LYS A 12 -20.50 -4.41 -5.45
CA LYS A 12 -20.04 -5.39 -4.45
C LYS A 12 -21.16 -5.94 -3.58
N ARG A 13 -22.16 -5.13 -3.21
CA ARG A 13 -23.37 -5.59 -2.48
C ARG A 13 -24.24 -6.53 -3.31
N MET A 14 -24.30 -6.35 -4.62
CA MET A 14 -25.00 -7.25 -5.53
C MET A 14 -24.26 -8.57 -5.76
N SER A 15 -22.96 -8.59 -5.48
CA SER A 15 -22.14 -9.80 -5.51
C SER A 15 -22.18 -10.53 -4.17
N GLU A 16 -21.98 -11.86 -4.18
CA GLU A 16 -21.91 -12.62 -2.94
C GLU A 16 -20.73 -12.16 -2.06
N PRO A 17 -20.92 -12.05 -0.73
CA PRO A 17 -19.87 -11.65 0.18
C PRO A 17 -18.70 -12.64 0.11
N ARG A 18 -17.51 -12.09 -0.13
CA ARG A 18 -16.29 -12.90 -0.27
C ARG A 18 -15.65 -13.14 1.09
N CYS A 19 -15.37 -14.41 1.37
CA CYS A 19 -14.55 -14.86 2.49
C CYS A 19 -13.31 -15.60 1.96
N PRO A 20 -12.08 -15.14 2.25
CA PRO A 20 -11.73 -13.94 3.02
C PRO A 20 -12.01 -12.62 2.24
N PRO A 21 -12.16 -11.49 2.94
CA PRO A 21 -12.28 -10.18 2.29
C PRO A 21 -11.00 -9.87 1.51
N ARG A 22 -11.15 -9.33 0.29
CA ARG A 22 -10.01 -9.07 -0.60
C ARG A 22 -9.47 -7.65 -0.48
N ASP A 23 -10.35 -6.69 -0.19
CA ASP A 23 -10.02 -5.28 -0.12
C ASP A 23 -10.76 -4.58 1.03
N VAL A 24 -10.42 -3.30 1.26
CA VAL A 24 -10.99 -2.49 2.34
C VAL A 24 -12.51 -2.37 2.22
N VAL A 25 -13.07 -2.35 0.99
CA VAL A 25 -14.52 -2.27 0.78
C VAL A 25 -15.19 -3.56 1.23
N ASP A 26 -14.59 -4.71 0.91
CA ASP A 26 -15.09 -6.00 1.40
C ASP A 26 -15.00 -6.09 2.92
N VAL A 27 -13.96 -5.53 3.55
CA VAL A 27 -13.84 -5.47 5.01
C VAL A 27 -14.94 -4.60 5.61
N LEU A 28 -15.20 -3.41 5.06
CA LEU A 28 -16.24 -2.49 5.53
C LEU A 28 -17.66 -3.03 5.28
N LEU A 29 -17.86 -3.80 4.21
CA LEU A 29 -19.14 -4.45 3.89
C LEU A 29 -19.42 -5.67 4.76
N ASN A 30 -18.38 -6.40 5.16
CA ASN A 30 -18.49 -7.59 6.03
C ASN A 30 -18.53 -7.22 7.52
N ASP A 31 -18.74 -5.95 7.87
CA ASP A 31 -18.84 -5.53 9.26
C ASP A 31 -20.03 -6.22 9.95
N SER A 32 -19.76 -6.84 11.10
CA SER A 32 -20.67 -7.79 11.75
C SER A 32 -21.94 -7.15 12.31
N ASN A 33 -22.02 -5.83 12.28
CA ASN A 33 -23.07 -5.06 12.92
C ASN A 33 -24.08 -4.48 11.91
N ASP A 34 -23.84 -4.61 10.60
CA ASP A 34 -24.69 -4.08 9.50
C ASP A 34 -25.04 -2.57 9.63
N GLN A 35 -24.30 -1.83 10.47
CA GLN A 35 -24.60 -0.41 10.76
C GLN A 35 -24.01 0.56 9.74
N LEU A 36 -23.07 0.10 8.92
CA LEU A 36 -22.40 0.93 7.93
C LEU A 36 -23.31 1.12 6.71
N THR A 37 -23.91 2.30 6.61
CA THR A 37 -24.61 2.74 5.40
C THR A 37 -23.62 3.00 4.27
N ASP A 38 -24.06 2.88 3.02
CA ASP A 38 -23.20 3.10 1.85
C ASP A 38 -22.58 4.51 1.83
N GLY A 39 -23.25 5.49 2.44
CA GLY A 39 -22.71 6.83 2.66
C GLY A 39 -21.49 6.82 3.58
N LEU A 40 -21.61 6.19 4.76
CA LEU A 40 -20.51 6.07 5.72
C LEU A 40 -19.34 5.26 5.17
N ILE A 41 -19.61 4.19 4.40
CA ILE A 41 -18.55 3.44 3.71
C ILE A 41 -17.85 4.34 2.69
N SER A 42 -18.60 5.12 1.92
CA SER A 42 -18.01 6.05 0.95
C SER A 42 -17.18 7.15 1.61
N ASP A 43 -17.63 7.68 2.75
CA ASP A 43 -16.90 8.69 3.51
C ASP A 43 -15.61 8.11 4.09
N ASN A 44 -15.66 6.92 4.71
CA ASN A 44 -14.47 6.21 5.18
C ASN A 44 -13.46 5.94 4.05
N MET A 45 -13.94 5.58 2.85
CA MET A 45 -13.03 5.39 1.69
C MET A 45 -12.35 6.70 1.28
N ILE A 46 -13.07 7.82 1.31
CA ILE A 46 -12.52 9.13 0.99
C ILE A 46 -11.50 9.56 2.04
N ASP A 47 -11.80 9.35 3.32
CA ASP A 47 -10.90 9.64 4.44
C ASP A 47 -9.60 8.83 4.38
N LEU A 48 -9.62 7.63 3.80
CA LEU A 48 -8.43 6.84 3.54
C LEU A 48 -7.66 7.28 2.29
N MET A 49 -8.35 7.78 1.26
CA MET A 49 -7.74 8.13 -0.03
C MET A 49 -7.09 9.51 -0.04
N ILE A 50 -7.74 10.53 0.55
CA ILE A 50 -7.25 11.92 0.51
C ILE A 50 -5.83 12.05 1.09
N PRO A 51 -5.50 11.50 2.28
CA PRO A 51 -4.16 11.63 2.82
C PRO A 51 -3.08 10.94 1.96
N ALA A 52 -3.45 9.84 1.29
CA ALA A 52 -2.54 9.10 0.42
C ALA A 52 -2.26 9.83 -0.90
N GLU A 53 -3.20 10.63 -1.40
CA GLU A 53 -3.06 11.42 -2.63
C GLU A 53 -1.91 12.43 -2.54
N ASP A 54 -1.78 13.11 -1.40
CA ASP A 54 -0.75 14.14 -1.21
C ASP A 54 0.60 13.53 -0.77
N SER A 55 0.57 12.50 0.08
CA SER A 55 1.79 11.96 0.69
C SER A 55 2.56 10.99 -0.20
N VAL A 56 1.88 10.05 -0.85
CA VAL A 56 2.53 8.95 -1.59
C VAL A 56 3.35 9.45 -2.79
N PRO A 57 2.84 10.38 -3.65
CA PRO A 57 3.62 10.90 -4.77
C PRO A 57 4.85 11.69 -4.33
N VAL A 58 4.77 12.43 -3.22
CA VAL A 58 5.91 13.17 -2.65
C VAL A 58 6.98 12.20 -2.18
N LEU A 59 6.60 11.16 -1.43
CA LEU A 59 7.54 10.14 -0.96
C LEU A 59 8.20 9.39 -2.11
N LEU A 60 7.44 9.01 -3.14
CA LEU A 60 7.97 8.38 -4.35
C LEU A 60 8.94 9.29 -5.10
N THR A 61 8.61 10.57 -5.22
CA THR A 61 9.47 11.55 -5.89
C THR A 61 10.78 11.77 -5.13
N LEU A 62 10.71 11.87 -3.79
CA LEU A 62 11.89 12.00 -2.95
C LEU A 62 12.78 10.75 -3.01
N ALA A 63 12.18 9.55 -2.95
CA ALA A 63 12.91 8.30 -3.12
C ALA A 63 13.63 8.27 -4.47
N ALA A 64 12.94 8.60 -5.57
CA ALA A 64 13.54 8.66 -6.90
C ALA A 64 14.68 9.69 -6.98
N LYS A 65 14.51 10.86 -6.35
CA LYS A 65 15.53 11.90 -6.28
C LYS A 65 16.78 11.41 -5.54
N TYR A 66 16.64 10.92 -4.30
CA TYR A 66 17.77 10.48 -3.50
C TYR A 66 18.50 9.27 -4.11
N LEU A 67 17.76 8.34 -4.71
CA LEU A 67 18.35 7.22 -5.43
C LEU A 67 19.11 7.67 -6.69
N SER A 68 18.65 8.71 -7.37
CA SER A 68 19.35 9.29 -8.51
C SER A 68 20.65 10.01 -8.11
N ASP A 69 20.65 10.67 -6.95
CA ASP A 69 21.81 11.38 -6.41
C ASP A 69 22.86 10.42 -5.80
N CYS A 70 22.47 9.20 -5.41
CA CYS A 70 23.33 8.21 -4.77
C CYS A 70 23.35 6.87 -5.54
N PRO A 71 24.19 6.73 -6.58
CA PRO A 71 24.23 5.53 -7.42
C PRO A 71 24.62 4.26 -6.65
N LEU A 72 25.39 4.39 -5.56
CA LEU A 72 25.73 3.27 -4.68
C LEU A 72 24.50 2.70 -3.96
N ALA A 73 23.62 3.57 -3.47
CA ALA A 73 22.37 3.16 -2.83
C ALA A 73 21.44 2.49 -3.83
N LEU A 74 21.35 3.03 -5.05
CA LEU A 74 20.58 2.41 -6.13
C LEU A 74 21.10 1.00 -6.48
N GLN A 75 22.42 0.83 -6.59
CA GLN A 75 23.02 -0.48 -6.86
C GLN A 75 22.69 -1.49 -5.74
N GLN A 76 22.81 -1.10 -4.47
CA GLN A 76 22.47 -1.96 -3.34
C GLN A 76 20.99 -2.36 -3.34
N LEU A 77 20.09 -1.42 -3.63
CA LEU A 77 18.65 -1.69 -3.77
C LEU A 77 18.37 -2.69 -4.89
N GLU A 78 19.02 -2.52 -6.03
CA GLU A 78 18.87 -3.40 -7.19
C GLU A 78 19.40 -4.81 -6.88
N GLU A 79 20.58 -4.92 -6.27
CA GLU A 79 21.18 -6.19 -5.88
C GLU A 79 20.28 -6.97 -4.92
N GLU A 80 19.75 -6.31 -3.87
CA GLU A 80 18.83 -6.91 -2.89
C GLU A 80 17.55 -7.44 -3.57
N ASN A 81 16.90 -6.60 -4.39
CA ASN A 81 15.65 -6.96 -5.08
C ASN A 81 15.86 -8.02 -6.15
N MET A 82 16.97 -7.97 -6.88
CA MET A 82 17.31 -8.95 -7.91
C MET A 82 17.64 -10.31 -7.29
N HIS A 83 18.32 -10.33 -6.13
CA HIS A 83 18.58 -11.55 -5.38
C HIS A 83 17.26 -12.22 -4.95
N LEU A 84 16.31 -11.45 -4.40
CA LEU A 84 14.99 -11.98 -4.05
C LEU A 84 14.26 -12.54 -5.28
N LYS A 85 14.23 -11.78 -6.39
CA LYS A 85 13.58 -12.20 -7.64
C LYS A 85 14.17 -13.50 -8.18
N LYS A 86 15.50 -13.63 -8.17
CA LYS A 86 16.20 -14.86 -8.60
C LYS A 86 15.87 -16.04 -7.68
N SER A 87 15.92 -15.84 -6.36
CA SER A 87 15.59 -16.88 -5.38
C SER A 87 14.16 -17.41 -5.57
N LYS A 88 13.19 -16.50 -5.76
CA LYS A 88 11.78 -16.85 -5.99
C LYS A 88 11.56 -17.54 -7.33
N SER A 89 12.23 -17.06 -8.39
CA SER A 89 12.17 -17.69 -9.72
C SER A 89 12.74 -19.11 -9.71
N LEU A 90 13.82 -19.36 -8.98
CA LEU A 90 14.41 -20.70 -8.84
C LEU A 90 13.49 -21.65 -8.06
N ARG A 91 12.74 -21.13 -7.08
CA ARG A 91 11.82 -21.90 -6.25
C ARG A 91 10.43 -22.05 -6.89
N GLY A 92 10.16 -21.36 -7.99
CA GLY A 92 8.84 -21.36 -8.66
C GLY A 92 7.74 -20.70 -7.83
N GLU A 93 8.10 -19.83 -6.89
CA GLU A 93 7.16 -19.22 -5.95
C GLU A 93 6.75 -17.79 -6.35
N THR A 94 5.56 -17.39 -5.91
CA THR A 94 5.08 -16.01 -6.04
C THR A 94 5.59 -15.16 -4.88
N LEU A 95 5.85 -13.87 -5.14
CA LEU A 95 6.20 -12.90 -4.09
C LEU A 95 5.10 -12.81 -3.03
N GLN A 96 5.50 -12.92 -1.77
CA GLN A 96 4.65 -12.78 -0.60
C GLN A 96 5.00 -11.51 0.16
N TRP A 97 4.06 -11.02 0.97
CA TRP A 97 4.28 -9.86 1.84
C TRP A 97 5.48 -10.04 2.78
N THR A 98 5.70 -11.26 3.29
CA THR A 98 6.85 -11.58 4.15
C THR A 98 8.18 -11.40 3.45
N ASP A 99 8.23 -11.58 2.13
CA ASP A 99 9.46 -11.40 1.36
C ASP A 99 9.83 -9.92 1.28
N TYR A 100 8.84 -9.05 1.05
CA TYR A 100 9.05 -7.60 1.06
C TYR A 100 9.53 -7.10 2.42
N LEU A 101 8.97 -7.63 3.52
CA LEU A 101 9.39 -7.28 4.88
C LEU A 101 10.81 -7.78 5.20
N SER A 102 11.33 -8.78 4.49
CA SER A 102 12.69 -9.29 4.68
C SER A 102 13.78 -8.44 3.99
N LEU A 103 13.39 -7.49 3.14
CA LEU A 103 14.29 -6.62 2.39
C LEU A 103 14.78 -5.44 3.23
N SER A 104 15.77 -5.69 4.08
CA SER A 104 16.37 -4.70 5.00
C SER A 104 16.70 -3.35 4.35
N PHE A 105 17.38 -3.33 3.20
CA PHE A 105 17.80 -2.10 2.56
C PHE A 105 16.62 -1.36 1.93
N THR A 106 15.68 -2.09 1.33
CA THR A 106 14.42 -1.53 0.81
C THR A 106 13.58 -0.87 1.92
N GLN A 107 13.56 -1.45 3.13
CA GLN A 107 12.91 -0.84 4.30
C GLN A 107 13.65 0.44 4.75
N ASP A 108 14.98 0.45 4.68
CA ASP A 108 15.79 1.61 5.09
C ASP A 108 15.66 2.82 4.18
N VAL A 109 15.48 2.60 2.87
CA VAL A 109 15.23 3.63 1.87
C VAL A 109 13.81 4.17 1.96
N SER A 110 12.87 3.37 2.48
CA SER A 110 11.47 3.78 2.61
C SER A 110 11.35 4.97 3.58
N PRO A 111 10.92 6.16 3.11
CA PRO A 111 10.92 7.37 3.94
C PRO A 111 9.89 7.35 5.08
N THR A 112 9.04 6.32 5.15
CA THR A 112 7.91 6.17 6.09
C THR A 112 8.30 5.96 7.56
N VAL A 113 9.56 5.66 7.89
CA VAL A 113 9.99 5.39 9.28
C VAL A 113 10.94 6.45 9.84
N LYS A 114 11.48 7.35 8.99
CA LYS A 114 12.51 8.31 9.41
C LYS A 114 11.98 9.75 9.56
N THR A 115 10.67 9.93 9.67
CA THR A 115 10.03 11.24 9.84
C THR A 115 9.63 11.56 11.28
N ASP A 116 9.75 10.62 12.23
CA ASP A 116 9.54 10.90 13.66
C ASP A 116 10.73 11.63 14.33
N ASP A 117 11.83 11.86 13.61
CA ASP A 117 13.03 12.54 14.11
C ASP A 117 13.26 13.96 13.52
N ILE A 118 12.27 14.55 12.83
CA ILE A 118 12.41 15.92 12.28
C ILE A 118 11.50 16.90 13.03
N ASP A 119 12.08 17.46 14.09
CA ASP A 119 11.79 18.75 14.74
C ASP A 119 10.40 18.99 15.35
N VAL A 120 10.29 18.63 16.64
CA VAL A 120 9.71 19.55 17.65
C VAL A 120 10.86 20.38 18.23
N GLN A 121 11.13 21.54 17.62
CA GLN A 121 11.73 22.70 18.28
C GLN A 121 10.97 23.97 17.91
#